data_AF-A0A1F5VKX6-F1
#
_entry.id   AF-A0A1F5VKX6-F1
#
_cell.length_a   1.000
_cell.length_b   1.000
_cell.length_c   1.000
_cell.angle_alpha   90.00
_cell.angle_beta   90.00
_cell.angle_gamma   90.00
#
_symmetry.space_group_name_H-M   'P 1'
#
loop_
_entity.id
_entity.type
_entity.pdbx_description
1 polymer ?
#
loop_
_entity_poly.entity_id
_entity_poly.type
_entity_poly.pdbx_seq_one_letter_code
_entity_poly.pdbx_strand_id
1 'polypeptide(L)' 'MTKIFIAKFSKEFIEKTLQIWQPYSSTKLTEEDAREIAENMTELFSLLAELEKKYKENGKEDHLDKADERKEI' A
#
# COMPACT_ATOMS: atom_id res chain seq x y z
N MET A 1 -26.13 -18.75 -1.79
CA MET A 1 -25.57 -17.92 -0.68
C MET A 1 -25.25 -16.55 -1.23
N THR A 2 -26.05 -15.54 -0.92
CA THR A 2 -25.77 -14.16 -1.31
C THR A 2 -24.70 -13.63 -0.36
N LYS A 3 -23.45 -13.46 -0.83
CA LYS A 3 -22.44 -12.69 -0.10
C LYS A 3 -22.98 -11.26 0.03
N ILE A 4 -23.32 -10.84 1.24
CA ILE A 4 -23.61 -9.45 1.53
C ILE A 4 -22.26 -8.74 1.47
N PHE A 5 -21.94 -8.16 0.31
CA PHE A 5 -20.76 -7.32 0.15
C PHE A 5 -21.06 -5.98 0.81
N ILE A 6 -20.50 -5.75 1.99
CA ILE A 6 -20.38 -4.40 2.52
C ILE A 6 -19.37 -3.70 1.63
N ALA A 7 -19.81 -2.68 0.89
CA ALA A 7 -18.94 -1.93 0.01
C ALA A 7 -17.87 -1.21 0.84
N LYS A 8 -16.60 -1.62 0.71
CA LYS A 8 -15.44 -1.06 1.42
C LYS A 8 -15.19 0.41 1.07
N PHE A 9 -15.59 0.83 -0.13
CA PHE A 9 -15.41 2.17 -0.65
C PHE A 9 -16.76 2.82 -0.95
N SER A 10 -16.86 4.13 -0.72
CA SER A 10 -18.07 4.91 -1.06
C SER A 10 -18.25 5.00 -2.58
N LYS A 11 -19.49 5.20 -3.03
CA LYS A 11 -19.78 5.39 -4.45
C LYS A 11 -19.02 6.58 -5.05
N GLU A 12 -18.97 7.70 -4.32
CA GLU A 12 -18.23 8.89 -4.73
C GLU A 12 -16.74 8.59 -4.92
N PHE A 13 -16.16 7.77 -4.03
CA PHE A 13 -14.76 7.37 -4.15
C PHE A 13 -14.52 6.53 -5.42
N ILE A 14 -15.40 5.57 -5.71
CA ILE A 14 -15.31 4.75 -6.94
C ILE A 14 -15.45 5.60 -8.20
N GLU A 15 -16.38 6.56 -8.22
CA GLU A 15 -16.55 7.49 -9.34
C GLU A 15 -15.30 8.35 -9.56
N LYS A 16 -14.69 8.85 -8.48
CA LYS A 16 -13.41 9.59 -8.55
C LYS A 16 -12.27 8.72 -9.04
N THR A 17 -12.17 7.48 -8.58
CA THR A 17 -11.17 6.53 -9.07
C THR A 17 -11.33 6.31 -10.57
N LEU A 18 -12.55 6.10 -11.07
CA LEU A 18 -12.79 6.02 -12.53
C LEU A 18 -12.32 7.28 -13.26
N GLN A 19 -12.69 8.47 -12.78
CA GLN A 19 -12.30 9.73 -13.44
C GLN A 19 -10.79 9.92 -13.51
N ILE A 20 -10.06 9.53 -12.46
CA ILE A 20 -8.60 9.67 -12.40
C ILE A 20 -7.91 8.67 -13.32
N TRP A 21 -8.36 7.42 -13.34
CA TRP A 21 -7.63 6.33 -14.00
C TRP A 21 -8.07 6.08 -15.45
N GLN A 22 -9.30 6.44 -15.82
CA GLN A 22 -9.83 6.23 -17.18
C GLN A 22 -8.96 6.86 -18.29
N PRO A 23 -8.37 8.07 -18.13
CA PRO A 23 -7.51 8.65 -19.17
C PRO A 23 -6.24 7.85 -19.47
N TYR A 24 -5.81 6.99 -18.54
CA TYR A 24 -4.59 6.18 -18.67
C TYR A 24 -4.87 4.74 -19.11
N SER A 25 -6.14 4.38 -19.30
CA SER A 25 -6.55 3.07 -19.79
C SER A 25 -7.02 3.16 -21.24
N SER A 26 -6.51 2.28 -22.10
CA SER A 26 -6.99 2.12 -23.47
C SER A 26 -8.37 1.47 -23.53
N THR A 27 -8.85 0.87 -22.44
CA THR A 27 -10.16 0.24 -22.33
C THR A 27 -11.04 1.02 -21.35
N LYS A 28 -12.36 0.95 -21.55
CA LYS A 28 -13.33 1.53 -20.60
C LYS A 28 -13.24 0.77 -19.27
N LEU A 29 -12.96 1.48 -18.19
CA LEU A 29 -12.94 0.94 -16.84
C LEU A 29 -14.37 0.80 -16.32
N THR A 30 -14.62 -0.30 -15.61
CA THR A 30 -15.86 -0.60 -14.92
C THR A 30 -15.77 -0.19 -13.45
N GLU A 31 -16.92 -0.13 -12.76
CA GLU A 31 -16.92 0.10 -11.32
C GLU A 31 -16.12 -0.97 -10.56
N GLU A 32 -16.08 -2.21 -11.06
CA GLU A 32 -15.27 -3.28 -10.45
C GLU A 32 -13.78 -3.02 -10.62
N ASP A 33 -13.35 -2.62 -11.81
CA ASP A 33 -11.94 -2.24 -12.05
C ASP A 33 -11.52 -1.10 -11.09
N ALA A 34 -12.40 -0.13 -10.85
CA ALA A 34 -12.14 0.94 -9.90
C ALA A 34 -12.08 0.45 -8.44
N ARG A 35 -12.85 -0.57 -8.06
CA ARG A 35 -12.71 -1.23 -6.74
C ARG A 35 -11.38 -1.95 -6.64
N GLU A 36 -10.98 -2.70 -7.66
CA GLU A 36 -9.70 -3.42 -7.69
C GLU A 36 -8.51 -2.46 -7.64
N ILE A 37 -8.55 -1.36 -8.41
CA ILE A 37 -7.53 -0.32 -8.35
C ILE A 37 -7.43 0.24 -6.92
N ALA A 38 -8.56 0.56 -6.29
CA ALA A 38 -8.59 1.08 -4.93
C ALA A 38 -8.01 0.10 -3.90
N GLU A 39 -8.36 -1.19 -4.02
CA GLU A 39 -7.88 -2.26 -3.14
C GLU A 39 -6.37 -2.42 -3.30
N ASN A 40 -5.89 -2.61 -4.53
CA ASN A 40 -4.49 -2.81 -4.85
C ASN A 40 -3.61 -1.66 -4.38
N MET A 41 -4.08 -0.41 -4.56
CA MET A 41 -3.35 0.77 -4.08
C MET A 41 -3.26 0.80 -2.55
N THR A 42 -4.35 0.47 -1.85
CA THR A 42 -4.37 0.43 -0.38
C THR A 42 -3.44 -0.66 0.16
N GLU A 43 -3.49 -1.86 -0.44
CA GLU A 43 -2.62 -2.99 -0.08
C GLU A 43 -1.14 -2.67 -0.32
N LEU A 44 -0.82 -2.07 -1.47
CA LEU A 44 0.54 -1.66 -1.80
C LEU A 44 1.10 -0.68 -0.76
N PHE A 45 0.36 0.39 -0.42
CA PHE A 45 0.83 1.35 0.58
C PHE A 45 0.95 0.74 1.98
N SER A 46 0.07 -0.21 2.32
CA SER A 46 0.16 -0.95 3.58
C SER A 46 1.44 -1.78 3.64
N LEU A 47 1.75 -2.51 2.56
CA LEU A 47 2.99 -3.26 2.43
C LEU A 47 4.23 -2.35 2.53
N LEU A 48 4.22 -1.20 1.84
CA LEU A 48 5.34 -0.26 1.90
C LEU A 48 5.56 0.29 3.31
N ALA A 49 4.49 0.59 4.05
CA ALA A 49 4.58 1.03 5.44
C ALA A 49 5.14 -0.05 6.38
N GLU A 50 4.73 -1.32 6.18
CA GLU A 50 5.27 -2.46 6.91
C GLU A 50 6.77 -2.66 6.66
N LEU A 51 7.19 -2.57 5.40
CA LEU A 51 8.60 -2.67 5.03
C LEU A 51 9.40 -1.52 5.62
N GLU A 52 8.91 -0.28 5.54
CA GLU A 52 9.57 0.88 6.14
C GLU A 52 9.80 0.67 7.64
N LYS A 53 8.79 0.19 8.37
CA LYS A 53 8.91 -0.14 9.79
C LYS A 53 9.98 -1.20 10.03
N LYS A 54 9.93 -2.31 9.29
CA LYS A 54 10.88 -3.42 9.42
C LYS A 54 12.33 -2.97 9.19
N TYR A 55 12.58 -2.18 8.14
CA TYR A 55 13.93 -1.73 7.83
C TYR A 55 14.42 -0.59 8.75
N LYS A 56 13.52 0.24 9.29
CA LYS A 56 13.88 1.21 10.35
C LYS A 56 14.23 0.53 11.68
N GLU A 57 13.60 -0.61 11.99
CA GLU A 57 13.90 -1.40 13.18
C GLU A 57 15.22 -2.16 13.00
N ASN A 58 15.43 -2.83 11.86
CA ASN A 58 16.65 -3.59 11.58
C ASN A 58 17.89 -2.69 11.41
N GLY A 59 17.74 -1.48 10.84
CA GLY A 59 18.84 -0.52 10.72
C GLY A 59 19.33 0.03 12.07
N LYS A 60 18.60 -0.18 13.18
CA LYS A 60 19.07 0.16 14.54
C LYS A 60 19.96 -0.93 15.14
N GLU A 61 19.82 -2.19 14.72
CA GLU A 61 20.68 -3.29 15.18
C GLU A 61 22.09 -3.19 14.54
N ASP A 62 22.18 -2.84 13.25
CA ASP A 62 23.46 -2.71 12.53
C ASP A 62 24.41 -1.61 13.06
N HIS A 63 23.88 -0.67 13.86
CA HIS A 63 24.64 0.41 14.50
C HIS A 63 25.09 0.09 15.94
N LEU A 64 24.55 -0.97 16.56
CA LEU A 64 24.93 -1.38 17.91
C LEU A 64 26.12 -2.35 17.91
N ASP A 65 26.29 -3.16 16.86
CA ASP A 65 27.42 -4.10 16.74
C ASP A 65 28.78 -3.42 16.48
N LYS A 66 28.81 -2.21 15.90
CA LYS A 66 30.07 -1.49 15.61
C LYS A 66 30.55 -0.60 16.75
N ALA A 67 29.82 -0.53 17.86
CA ALA A 67 30.17 0.32 19.00
C ALA A 67 31.19 -0.34 19.93
N ASP A 68 31.33 -1.67 19.90
CA ASP A 68 32.19 -2.42 20.83
C ASP A 68 33.66 -2.55 20.37
N GLU A 69 33.95 -2.34 19.08
CA GLU A 69 35.33 -2.46 18.55
C GLU A 69 36.21 -1.20 18.75
N ARG A 70 35.68 -0.12 19.33
CA ARG A 70 36.44 1.15 19.55
C ARG A 70 36.95 1.36 20.98
N LYS A 71 37.24 0.29 21.71
CA LYS A 71 37.81 0.37 23.08
C LYS A 71 39.21 -0.21 23.28
N GLU A 72 39.87 -0.70 22.24
CA GLU A 72 41.23 -1.24 22.36
C GLU A 72 42.22 -0.58 21.38
N ILE A 73 42.57 0.69 21.61
CA ILE A 73 43.88 1.26 21.22
C ILE A 73 44.31 2.28 22.28
#